data_AF-A0A9P0Q2Y2-F1
#
_entry.id   AF-A0A9P0Q2Y2-F1
#
_cell.length_a   1.000
_cell.length_b   1.000
_cell.length_c   1.000
_cell.angle_alpha   90.00
_cell.angle_beta   90.00
_cell.angle_gamma   90.00
#
_symmetry.space_group_name_H-M   'P 1'
#
loop_
_entity.id
_entity.type
_entity.pdbx_description
1 polymer ?
#
loop_
_entity_poly.entity_id
_entity_poly.type
_entity_poly.pdbx_seq_one_letter_code
_entity_poly.pdbx_strand_id
1 'polypeptide(L)'
;KNRPRWAKEHKQWTPQQWCAIQWSDEARFEVCVEESLLPVMEECLTSGQDFVFQQDGAACHTSKKAIKWMEENNVPLLKWVSSRPDLSPIETLWHEMKKVLRQHPAQEQVTIQTLWSRLRDRALFDGSATSLRRLLRDLGFKWLKDNPRRGLMELPSIALKRVEFLRQYNQAKVEALYQFVFLDETWIFQNGIIGRSWQNGNQKSVKAIKTDGKRYIILHAGNENGFIEGSEAIFSSKTKLSDYHGEMNQDNFLKWFQHQLLEKLESPSMIILDNAPYHSMILNKVPNNAWTKKNIQDWLTNQNIPFLNTMFKTELLSIVPRNKPPKIYVIDELAEQHGHRVLRLPPYHCIFNPIELIWGIAKGYYNRHIGRDGNSEKDCFDMWNEALQTVTPDMWKNSVRHTEQEIFKWYERERIFDGRDIEPLIINFESDEDSDSDSAEERNSD
;
A
#
# COMPACT_ATOMS: atom_id res chain seq x y z
N LYS A 1 -9.87 43.59 5.46
CA LYS A 1 -9.94 44.61 6.54
C LYS A 1 -10.19 44.03 7.96
N ASN A 2 -10.67 42.78 8.13
CA ASN A 2 -10.97 42.22 9.47
C ASN A 2 -9.82 41.45 10.19
N ARG A 3 -8.72 41.10 9.52
CA ARG A 3 -7.59 40.32 10.10
C ARG A 3 -6.80 41.04 11.20
N PRO A 4 -6.26 42.27 10.97
CA PRO A 4 -5.46 42.95 11.99
C PRO A 4 -6.33 43.35 13.18
N ARG A 5 -7.62 43.56 12.93
CA ARG A 5 -8.63 43.88 13.94
C ARG A 5 -8.91 42.68 14.84
N TRP A 6 -9.22 41.51 14.28
CA TRP A 6 -9.43 40.28 15.06
C TRP A 6 -8.17 39.88 15.85
N ALA A 7 -7.00 39.89 15.20
CA ALA A 7 -5.73 39.59 15.87
C ALA A 7 -5.38 40.58 16.98
N LYS A 8 -5.71 41.88 16.85
CA LYS A 8 -5.56 42.87 17.92
C LYS A 8 -6.57 42.66 19.05
N GLU A 9 -7.81 42.33 18.73
CA GLU A 9 -8.90 42.08 19.70
C GLU A 9 -8.62 40.82 20.55
N HIS A 10 -7.90 39.84 20.02
CA HIS A 10 -7.65 38.54 20.69
C HIS A 10 -6.19 38.36 21.12
N LYS A 11 -5.33 39.38 20.92
CA LYS A 11 -3.89 39.34 21.24
C LYS A 11 -3.60 39.07 22.71
N GLN A 12 -4.49 39.50 23.61
CA GLN A 12 -4.30 39.44 25.06
C GLN A 12 -5.10 38.32 25.73
N TRP A 13 -5.63 37.36 24.96
CA TRP A 13 -6.37 36.25 25.52
C TRP A 13 -5.49 35.36 26.40
N THR A 14 -5.99 35.05 27.59
CA THR A 14 -5.32 34.17 28.57
C THR A 14 -5.49 32.70 28.19
N PRO A 15 -4.63 31.80 28.70
CA PRO A 15 -4.79 30.36 28.48
C PRO A 15 -6.16 29.82 28.88
N GLN A 16 -6.80 30.34 29.95
CA GLN A 16 -8.17 29.93 30.30
C GLN A 16 -9.20 30.35 29.25
N GLN A 17 -9.02 31.49 28.59
CA GLN A 17 -9.91 31.96 27.52
C GLN A 17 -9.76 31.12 26.25
N TRP A 18 -8.55 30.62 25.96
CA TRP A 18 -8.33 29.65 24.89
C TRP A 18 -8.89 28.26 25.21
N CYS A 19 -8.81 27.82 26.47
CA CYS A 19 -9.38 26.54 26.91
C CYS A 19 -10.91 26.50 26.84
N ALA A 20 -11.58 27.66 26.85
CA ALA A 20 -13.04 27.76 26.69
C ALA A 20 -13.50 27.59 25.23
N ILE A 21 -12.58 27.52 24.26
CA ILE A 21 -12.91 27.30 22.85
C ILE A 21 -12.94 25.81 22.53
N GLN A 22 -14.07 25.33 22.04
CA GLN A 22 -14.23 23.96 21.53
C GLN A 22 -14.09 23.94 20.00
N TRP A 23 -13.31 22.98 19.49
CA TRP A 23 -12.87 22.91 18.09
C TRP A 23 -13.54 21.71 17.39
N SER A 24 -13.97 21.89 16.13
CA SER A 24 -14.36 20.79 15.24
C SER A 24 -13.49 20.77 13.99
N ASP A 25 -12.98 19.60 13.59
CA ASP A 25 -12.27 19.37 12.33
C ASP A 25 -13.15 18.62 11.29
N GLU A 26 -12.58 18.34 10.11
CA GLU A 26 -13.18 17.90 8.82
C GLU A 26 -14.11 16.66 8.85
N ALA A 27 -15.16 16.65 9.66
CA ALA A 27 -16.28 15.71 9.50
C ALA A 27 -17.25 16.22 8.43
N ARG A 28 -17.62 15.37 7.47
CA ARG A 28 -18.72 15.66 6.54
C ARG A 28 -20.05 15.64 7.31
N PHE A 29 -20.50 16.79 7.81
CA PHE A 29 -21.75 16.94 8.59
C PHE A 29 -23.06 16.75 7.80
N GLU A 30 -23.03 16.11 6.64
CA GLU A 30 -24.25 15.88 5.85
C GLU A 30 -24.98 14.56 6.19
N VAL A 31 -24.53 13.79 7.18
CA VAL A 31 -25.28 12.63 7.68
C VAL A 31 -25.32 12.64 9.22
N CYS A 32 -26.50 12.91 9.77
CA CYS A 32 -26.90 12.82 11.18
C CYS A 32 -26.23 13.79 12.18
N VAL A 33 -26.85 14.97 12.34
CA VAL A 33 -26.62 15.92 13.46
C VAL A 33 -26.80 15.24 14.84
N GLU A 34 -27.57 14.16 14.93
CA GLU A 34 -27.92 13.50 16.19
C GLU A 34 -26.85 12.52 16.71
N GLU A 35 -26.11 11.81 15.86
CA GLU A 35 -25.28 10.68 16.35
C GLU A 35 -23.86 11.08 16.78
N SER A 36 -23.33 12.20 16.29
CA SER A 36 -21.92 12.58 16.48
C SER A 36 -21.69 13.86 17.26
N LEU A 37 -22.67 14.79 17.27
CA LEU A 37 -22.55 16.08 17.94
C LEU A 37 -23.09 16.06 19.38
N LEU A 38 -24.18 15.30 19.63
CA LEU A 38 -24.87 15.27 20.91
C LEU A 38 -23.98 14.84 22.09
N PRO A 39 -23.13 13.80 22.02
CA PRO A 39 -22.37 13.36 23.20
C PRO A 39 -21.34 14.38 23.68
N VAL A 40 -20.62 15.01 22.74
CA VAL A 40 -19.57 16.02 23.05
C VAL A 40 -20.21 17.32 23.55
N MET A 41 -21.37 17.70 23.00
CA MET A 41 -22.08 18.91 23.41
C MET A 41 -22.87 18.71 24.71
N GLU A 42 -23.43 17.53 24.96
CA GLU A 42 -24.12 17.17 26.19
C GLU A 42 -23.13 17.14 27.37
N GLU A 43 -21.89 16.66 27.16
CA GLU A 43 -20.80 16.77 28.13
C GLU A 43 -20.40 18.23 28.40
N CYS A 44 -20.32 19.08 27.37
CA CYS A 44 -20.02 20.51 27.54
C CYS A 44 -21.15 21.28 28.26
N LEU A 45 -22.41 21.05 27.87
CA LEU A 45 -23.60 21.69 28.44
C LEU A 45 -23.87 21.25 29.90
N THR A 46 -23.51 20.01 30.25
CA THR A 46 -23.66 19.49 31.62
C THR A 46 -22.49 19.86 32.55
N SER A 47 -21.33 20.24 32.01
CA SER A 47 -20.14 20.62 32.78
C SER A 47 -20.24 21.96 33.52
N GLY A 48 -21.23 22.80 33.18
CA GLY A 48 -21.44 24.12 33.80
C GLY A 48 -20.34 25.15 33.51
N GLN A 49 -19.43 24.88 32.56
CA GLN A 49 -18.40 25.82 32.13
C GLN A 49 -18.88 26.67 30.95
N ASP A 50 -18.58 27.98 30.98
CA ASP A 50 -18.80 28.85 29.83
C ASP A 50 -17.89 28.40 28.66
N PHE A 51 -18.49 27.98 27.55
CA PHE A 51 -17.78 27.57 26.34
C PHE A 51 -18.21 28.42 25.14
N VAL A 52 -17.35 28.52 24.12
CA VAL A 52 -17.68 29.13 22.82
C VAL A 52 -17.25 28.18 21.72
N PHE A 53 -18.15 27.90 20.78
CA PHE A 53 -17.93 26.93 19.71
C PHE A 53 -17.30 27.58 18.47
N GLN A 54 -16.17 27.04 17.99
CA GLN A 54 -15.49 27.52 16.79
C GLN A 54 -15.71 26.59 15.59
N GLN A 55 -16.09 27.16 14.45
CA GLN A 55 -16.23 26.46 13.16
C GLN A 55 -15.20 26.97 12.14
N ASP A 56 -14.78 26.13 11.20
CA ASP A 56 -13.76 26.43 10.17
C ASP A 56 -14.31 27.22 8.95
N GLY A 57 -15.63 27.40 8.87
CA GLY A 57 -16.31 28.14 7.83
C GLY A 57 -16.49 27.37 6.51
N ALA A 58 -16.35 26.04 6.50
CA ALA A 58 -16.70 25.25 5.31
C ALA A 58 -18.22 25.29 5.04
N ALA A 59 -18.60 25.17 3.77
CA ALA A 59 -19.97 25.46 3.29
C ALA A 59 -21.07 24.62 3.97
N CYS A 60 -20.73 23.42 4.46
CA CYS A 60 -21.63 22.55 5.23
C CYS A 60 -21.92 23.07 6.64
N HIS A 61 -20.96 23.74 7.32
CA HIS A 61 -21.15 24.29 8.66
C HIS A 61 -21.81 25.67 8.65
N THR A 62 -21.66 26.44 7.56
CA THR A 62 -22.31 27.75 7.39
C THR A 62 -23.71 27.68 6.77
N SER A 63 -24.28 26.47 6.62
CA SER A 63 -25.60 26.29 6.03
C SER A 63 -26.68 26.93 6.93
N LYS A 64 -27.75 27.48 6.33
CA LYS A 64 -28.86 28.08 7.08
C LYS A 64 -29.48 27.10 8.09
N LYS A 65 -29.44 25.80 7.79
CA LYS A 65 -29.96 24.72 8.66
C LYS A 65 -29.07 24.50 9.89
N ALA A 66 -27.75 24.52 9.73
CA ALA A 66 -26.80 24.36 10.83
C ALA A 66 -26.76 25.57 11.78
N ILE A 67 -26.80 26.79 11.23
CA ILE A 67 -26.85 28.02 12.03
C ILE A 67 -28.14 28.09 12.85
N LYS A 68 -29.29 27.78 12.22
CA LYS A 68 -30.58 27.79 12.91
C LYS A 68 -30.65 26.77 14.05
N TRP A 69 -30.09 25.58 13.88
CA TRP A 69 -30.03 24.56 14.93
C TRP A 69 -29.16 25.02 16.12
N MET A 70 -28.03 25.68 15.89
CA MET A 70 -27.16 26.21 16.96
C MET A 70 -27.85 27.31 17.77
N GLU A 71 -28.60 28.19 17.08
CA GLU A 71 -29.42 29.23 17.73
C GLU A 71 -30.54 28.61 18.59
N GLU A 72 -31.25 27.60 18.07
CA GLU A 72 -32.33 26.89 18.77
C GLU A 72 -31.83 26.11 20.01
N ASN A 73 -30.54 25.73 20.04
CA ASN A 73 -29.92 24.99 21.15
C ASN A 73 -29.03 25.84 22.08
N ASN A 74 -29.09 27.18 21.97
CA ASN A 74 -28.30 28.13 22.79
C ASN A 74 -26.78 27.90 22.77
N VAL A 75 -26.22 27.54 21.61
CA VAL A 75 -24.78 27.26 21.46
C VAL A 75 -24.06 28.54 21.02
N PRO A 76 -23.25 29.19 21.88
CA PRO A 76 -22.55 30.43 21.51
C PRO A 76 -21.47 30.16 20.47
N LEU A 77 -21.59 30.77 19.29
CA LEU A 77 -20.64 30.64 18.19
C LEU A 77 -19.59 31.75 18.20
N LEU A 78 -18.31 31.38 18.04
CA LEU A 78 -17.23 32.32 17.85
C LEU A 78 -17.33 32.94 16.45
N LYS A 79 -17.36 34.27 16.37
CA LYS A 79 -17.38 34.99 15.09
C LYS A 79 -16.01 34.92 14.40
N TRP A 80 -15.75 33.78 13.78
CA TRP A 80 -14.50 33.47 13.09
C TRP A 80 -14.46 34.03 11.67
N VAL A 81 -13.27 34.37 11.17
CA VAL A 81 -13.08 34.83 9.79
C VAL A 81 -13.00 33.60 8.88
N SER A 82 -14.06 33.32 8.13
CA SER A 82 -14.13 32.16 7.24
C SER A 82 -13.02 32.17 6.16
N SER A 83 -12.65 30.96 5.72
CA SER A 83 -11.75 30.69 4.59
C SER A 83 -10.24 30.77 4.83
N ARG A 84 -9.74 30.67 6.07
CA ARG A 84 -8.30 30.86 6.38
C ARG A 84 -7.74 29.89 7.44
N PRO A 85 -7.13 28.75 7.04
CA PRO A 85 -6.58 27.72 7.94
C PRO A 85 -5.31 28.17 8.70
N ASP A 86 -4.66 29.27 8.31
CA ASP A 86 -3.44 29.81 8.94
C ASP A 86 -3.64 30.39 10.35
N LEU A 87 -4.88 30.52 10.82
CA LEU A 87 -5.22 31.03 12.14
C LEU A 87 -5.60 29.93 13.14
N SER A 88 -5.62 28.66 12.71
CA SER A 88 -5.78 27.51 13.60
C SER A 88 -4.41 27.07 14.16
N PRO A 89 -4.22 27.03 15.49
CA PRO A 89 -2.99 26.52 16.11
C PRO A 89 -2.66 25.08 15.66
N ILE A 90 -3.69 24.27 15.37
CA ILE A 90 -3.56 22.89 14.92
C ILE A 90 -3.03 22.80 13.48
N GLU A 91 -3.49 23.67 12.58
CA GLU A 91 -3.03 23.69 11.19
C GLU A 91 -1.59 24.22 11.06
N THR A 92 -1.22 25.17 11.92
CA THR A 92 0.16 25.66 12.00
C THR A 92 1.11 24.54 12.43
N LEU A 93 0.70 23.74 13.43
CA LEU A 93 1.44 22.56 13.87
C LEU A 93 1.52 21.48 12.77
N TRP A 94 0.42 21.20 12.08
CA TRP A 94 0.37 20.26 10.95
C TRP A 94 1.27 20.68 9.78
N HIS A 95 1.28 21.96 9.43
CA HIS A 95 2.09 22.50 8.34
C HIS A 95 3.59 22.38 8.64
N GLU A 96 4.01 22.78 9.83
CA GLU A 96 5.41 22.68 10.25
C GLU A 96 5.86 21.22 10.45
N MET A 97 5.00 20.33 10.95
CA MET A 97 5.29 18.90 11.00
C MET A 97 5.49 18.31 9.59
N LYS A 98 4.62 18.64 8.62
CA LYS A 98 4.79 18.21 7.22
C LYS A 98 6.07 18.77 6.59
N LYS A 99 6.56 19.93 7.04
CA LYS A 99 7.83 20.54 6.60
C LYS A 99 9.03 19.84 7.22
N VAL A 100 8.98 19.51 8.51
CA VAL A 100 10.00 18.71 9.21
C VAL A 100 10.13 17.30 8.63
N LEU A 101 9.00 16.67 8.27
CA LEU A 101 8.97 15.36 7.62
C LEU A 101 9.53 15.41 6.18
N ARG A 102 9.32 16.51 5.45
CA ARG A 102 9.82 16.69 4.08
C ARG A 102 11.31 17.10 4.01
N GLN A 103 11.81 17.79 5.02
CA GLN A 103 13.22 18.19 5.15
C GLN A 103 14.11 17.15 5.85
N HIS A 104 13.55 16.00 6.24
CA HIS A 104 14.33 14.93 6.86
C HIS A 104 15.23 14.27 5.78
N PRO A 105 16.56 14.18 6.00
CA PRO A 105 17.43 13.40 5.12
C PRO A 105 16.90 11.97 5.04
N ALA A 106 16.86 11.40 3.84
CA ALA A 106 16.21 10.14 3.49
C ALA A 106 16.76 8.86 4.18
N GLN A 107 17.49 8.98 5.29
CA GLN A 107 18.17 7.89 5.97
C GLN A 107 17.98 7.86 7.50
N GLU A 108 17.31 8.84 8.12
CA GLU A 108 17.06 8.83 9.57
C GLU A 108 15.58 8.60 9.91
N GLN A 109 15.33 7.67 10.85
CA GLN A 109 14.00 7.41 11.37
C GLN A 109 13.46 8.61 12.16
N VAL A 110 12.21 8.99 11.90
CA VAL A 110 11.52 10.02 12.68
C VAL A 110 11.09 9.41 14.01
N THR A 111 11.80 9.77 15.07
CA THR A 111 11.48 9.35 16.44
C THR A 111 10.82 10.49 17.20
N ILE A 112 10.19 10.18 18.34
CA ILE A 112 9.67 11.21 19.25
C ILE A 112 10.77 12.18 19.69
N GLN A 113 11.99 11.68 19.93
CA GLN A 113 13.13 12.50 20.33
C GLN A 113 13.57 13.45 19.21
N THR A 114 13.67 12.98 17.96
CA THR A 114 14.09 13.83 16.84
C THR A 114 13.03 14.88 16.51
N LEU A 115 11.75 14.51 16.56
CA LEU A 115 10.65 15.44 16.37
C LEU A 115 10.58 16.48 17.50
N TRP A 116 10.75 16.04 18.76
CA TRP A 116 10.76 16.92 19.92
C TRP A 116 11.89 17.95 19.87
N SER A 117 13.13 17.51 19.56
CA SER A 117 14.27 18.43 19.44
C SER A 117 13.97 19.51 18.40
N ARG A 118 13.50 19.13 17.21
CA ARG A 118 13.25 20.07 16.12
C ARG A 118 12.10 21.05 16.40
N LEU A 119 11.03 20.59 17.04
CA LEU A 119 9.93 21.47 17.43
C LEU A 119 10.36 22.46 18.52
N ARG A 120 11.24 22.03 19.42
CA ARG A 120 11.83 22.88 20.45
C ARG A 120 12.81 23.91 19.85
N ASP A 121 13.69 23.49 18.94
CA ASP A 121 14.66 24.35 18.26
C ASP A 121 13.98 25.47 17.46
N ARG A 122 12.75 25.23 16.98
CA ARG A 122 11.92 26.22 16.28
C ARG A 122 10.96 27.00 17.19
N ALA A 123 11.06 26.81 18.51
CA ALA A 123 10.16 27.41 19.50
C ALA A 123 8.66 27.14 19.26
N LEU A 124 8.33 26.01 18.61
CA LEU A 124 6.96 25.60 18.30
C LEU A 124 6.34 24.70 19.38
N PHE A 125 7.17 24.11 20.25
CA PHE A 125 6.73 23.29 21.36
C PHE A 125 7.72 23.37 22.52
N ASP A 126 7.24 23.75 23.69
CA ASP A 126 8.02 23.93 24.92
C ASP A 126 7.86 22.78 25.93
N GLY A 127 6.92 21.85 25.68
CA GLY A 127 6.65 20.70 26.52
C GLY A 127 7.71 19.60 26.45
N SER A 128 7.56 18.58 27.28
CA SER A 128 8.46 17.41 27.27
C SER A 128 8.21 16.49 26.07
N ALA A 129 9.19 15.65 25.69
CA ALA A 129 9.01 14.62 24.66
C ALA A 129 7.83 13.67 24.97
N THR A 130 7.55 13.43 26.26
CA THR A 130 6.40 12.66 26.73
C THR A 130 5.08 13.37 26.47
N SER A 131 5.04 14.68 26.71
CA SER A 131 3.89 15.54 26.42
C SER A 131 3.63 15.59 24.90
N LEU A 132 4.69 15.69 24.10
CA LEU A 132 4.60 15.60 22.64
C LEU A 132 4.03 14.26 22.19
N ARG A 133 4.46 13.15 22.79
CA ARG A 133 3.93 11.82 22.46
C ARG A 133 2.43 11.70 22.77
N ARG A 134 1.95 12.27 23.87
CA ARG A 134 0.53 12.29 24.23
C ARG A 134 -0.25 13.12 23.23
N LEU A 135 0.20 14.35 22.97
CA LEU A 135 -0.38 15.24 21.97
C LEU A 135 -0.50 14.56 20.60
N LEU A 136 0.55 13.89 20.14
CA LEU A 136 0.51 13.15 18.86
C LEU A 136 -0.54 12.03 18.87
N ARG A 137 -0.73 11.33 19.99
CA ARG A 137 -1.79 10.30 20.08
C ARG A 137 -3.18 10.91 20.08
N ASP A 138 -3.36 12.01 20.79
CA ASP A 138 -4.63 12.73 20.87
C ASP A 138 -5.00 13.32 19.51
N LEU A 139 -4.00 13.76 18.73
CA LEU A 139 -4.13 14.17 17.32
C LEU A 139 -4.26 12.98 16.34
N GLY A 140 -4.39 11.75 16.83
CA GLY A 140 -4.64 10.57 16.00
C GLY A 140 -3.41 9.93 15.33
N PHE A 141 -2.19 10.42 15.60
CA PHE A 141 -0.97 9.80 15.09
C PHE A 141 -0.69 8.46 15.78
N LYS A 142 -0.25 7.48 14.98
CA LYS A 142 0.07 6.12 15.46
C LYS A 142 1.54 5.83 15.21
N TRP A 143 2.20 5.26 16.22
CA TRP A 143 3.53 4.68 16.07
C TRP A 143 3.41 3.35 15.34
N LEU A 144 3.74 3.35 14.05
CA LEU A 144 3.65 2.18 13.17
C LEU A 144 5.06 1.71 12.78
N LYS A 145 5.18 0.45 12.38
CA LYS A 145 6.44 -0.05 11.79
C LYS A 145 6.68 0.67 10.47
N ASP A 146 7.92 1.12 10.26
CA ASP A 146 8.36 1.64 8.97
C ASP A 146 8.12 0.59 7.88
N ASN A 147 7.41 0.99 6.83
CA ASN A 147 7.32 0.19 5.62
C ASN A 147 8.31 0.79 4.60
N PRO A 148 9.42 0.12 4.29
CA PRO A 148 10.43 0.63 3.34
C PRO A 148 9.88 0.84 1.93
N ARG A 149 8.63 0.43 1.66
CA ARG A 149 7.95 0.50 0.35
C ARG A 149 6.96 1.67 0.22
N ARG A 150 6.82 2.55 1.22
CA ARG A 150 5.65 3.46 1.33
C ARG A 150 5.71 4.83 0.63
N GLY A 151 6.65 5.07 -0.29
CA GLY A 151 6.39 6.02 -1.38
C GLY A 151 7.30 7.23 -1.52
N LEU A 152 8.57 7.00 -1.85
CA LEU A 152 9.40 8.03 -2.48
C LEU A 152 10.29 7.53 -3.63
N MET A 153 10.21 6.25 -4.04
CA MET A 153 11.05 5.68 -5.10
C MET A 153 10.40 4.49 -5.85
N GLU A 154 9.08 4.51 -6.09
CA GLU A 154 8.53 3.54 -7.07
C GLU A 154 9.04 3.94 -8.46
N LEU A 155 9.82 3.07 -9.12
CA LEU A 155 10.31 3.34 -10.47
C LEU A 155 9.10 3.56 -11.41
N PRO A 156 9.13 4.52 -12.35
CA PRO A 156 8.03 4.77 -13.27
C PRO A 156 7.56 3.51 -14.01
N SER A 157 8.49 2.60 -14.32
CA SER A 157 8.18 1.31 -14.95
C SER A 157 7.41 0.34 -14.04
N ILE A 158 7.57 0.41 -12.73
CA ILE A 158 6.80 -0.37 -11.75
C ILE A 158 5.42 0.27 -11.57
N ALA A 159 5.37 1.60 -11.44
CA ALA A 159 4.11 2.35 -11.37
C ALA A 159 3.23 2.09 -12.61
N LEU A 160 3.82 2.08 -13.81
CA LEU A 160 3.11 1.75 -15.05
C LEU A 160 2.49 0.35 -14.99
N LYS A 161 3.28 -0.68 -14.63
CA LYS A 161 2.77 -2.06 -14.49
C LYS A 161 1.64 -2.16 -13.47
N ARG A 162 1.73 -1.38 -12.39
CA ARG A 162 0.69 -1.30 -11.38
C ARG A 162 -0.59 -0.69 -11.93
N VAL A 163 -0.50 0.45 -12.63
CA VAL A 163 -1.67 1.08 -13.27
C VAL A 163 -2.29 0.16 -14.32
N GLU A 164 -1.48 -0.51 -15.14
CA GLU A 164 -1.92 -1.50 -16.12
C GLU A 164 -2.70 -2.64 -15.47
N PHE A 165 -2.19 -3.20 -14.37
CA PHE A 165 -2.88 -4.23 -13.59
C PHE A 165 -4.22 -3.72 -13.05
N LEU A 166 -4.22 -2.55 -12.39
CA LEU A 166 -5.44 -2.01 -11.77
C LEU A 166 -6.53 -1.76 -12.82
N ARG A 167 -6.16 -1.23 -14.00
CA ARG A 167 -7.10 -1.03 -15.12
C ARG A 167 -7.66 -2.34 -15.64
N GLN A 168 -6.80 -3.32 -15.93
CA GLN A 168 -7.22 -4.62 -16.44
C GLN A 168 -8.08 -5.39 -15.45
N TYR A 169 -7.73 -5.36 -14.16
CA TYR A 169 -8.50 -6.00 -13.10
C TYR A 169 -9.90 -5.38 -12.99
N ASN A 170 -10.00 -4.05 -12.93
CA ASN A 170 -11.29 -3.35 -12.83
C ASN A 170 -12.14 -3.56 -14.08
N GLN A 171 -11.54 -3.54 -15.27
CA GLN A 171 -12.24 -3.83 -16.51
C GLN A 171 -12.83 -5.25 -16.49
N ALA A 172 -12.02 -6.25 -16.14
CA ALA A 172 -12.47 -7.63 -16.06
C ALA A 172 -13.59 -7.84 -15.01
N LYS A 173 -13.56 -7.09 -13.91
CA LYS A 173 -14.64 -7.08 -12.91
C LYS A 173 -15.94 -6.51 -13.47
N VAL A 174 -15.88 -5.44 -14.25
CA VAL A 174 -17.06 -4.84 -14.89
C VAL A 174 -17.62 -5.75 -15.99
N GLU A 175 -16.75 -6.34 -16.79
CA GLU A 175 -17.13 -7.27 -17.86
C GLU A 175 -17.78 -8.54 -17.30
N ALA A 176 -17.36 -8.99 -16.11
CA ALA A 176 -17.88 -10.17 -15.44
C ALA A 176 -17.87 -11.45 -16.30
N LEU A 177 -16.97 -11.49 -17.30
CA LEU A 177 -16.81 -12.61 -18.23
C LEU A 177 -15.96 -13.75 -17.65
N TYR A 178 -15.17 -13.46 -16.63
CA TYR A 178 -14.16 -14.37 -16.10
C TYR A 178 -14.33 -14.60 -14.60
N GLN A 179 -14.20 -15.86 -14.19
CA GLN A 179 -13.99 -16.21 -12.80
C GLN A 179 -12.54 -15.91 -12.39
N PHE A 180 -12.32 -15.24 -11.26
CA PHE A 180 -10.98 -14.90 -10.80
C PHE A 180 -10.35 -16.10 -10.09
N VAL A 181 -9.20 -16.56 -10.59
CA VAL A 181 -8.42 -17.66 -10.02
C VAL A 181 -7.06 -17.12 -9.63
N PHE A 182 -6.64 -17.36 -8.40
CA PHE A 182 -5.41 -16.87 -7.82
C PHE A 182 -4.48 -18.04 -7.55
N LEU A 183 -3.26 -17.97 -8.04
CA LEU A 183 -2.22 -18.97 -7.77
C LEU A 183 -0.96 -18.30 -7.23
N ASP A 184 -0.21 -19.07 -6.45
CA ASP A 184 1.09 -18.67 -5.93
C ASP A 184 1.82 -19.87 -5.33
N GLU A 185 3.12 -19.72 -5.11
CA GLU A 185 3.91 -20.67 -4.33
C GLU A 185 4.14 -20.20 -2.89
N THR A 186 4.11 -21.14 -1.96
CA THR A 186 4.62 -20.94 -0.60
C THR A 186 5.63 -22.03 -0.25
N TRP A 187 6.28 -21.89 0.90
CA TRP A 187 7.11 -22.97 1.45
C TRP A 187 6.77 -23.29 2.89
N ILE A 188 6.98 -24.55 3.23
CA ILE A 188 6.95 -25.07 4.59
C ILE A 188 8.26 -25.80 4.89
N PHE A 189 8.56 -25.91 6.18
CA PHE A 189 9.77 -26.54 6.69
C PHE A 189 9.39 -27.78 7.47
N GLN A 190 10.13 -28.87 7.27
CA GLN A 190 9.91 -30.17 7.92
C GLN A 190 9.78 -30.08 9.44
N ASN A 191 10.52 -29.17 10.08
CA ASN A 191 10.48 -28.97 11.53
C ASN A 191 9.62 -27.76 11.96
N GLY A 192 8.87 -27.16 11.03
CA GLY A 192 8.09 -25.94 11.25
C GLY A 192 8.93 -24.71 11.55
N ILE A 193 8.24 -23.60 11.84
CA ILE A 193 8.85 -22.34 12.29
C ILE A 193 8.38 -22.05 13.72
N ILE A 194 9.27 -22.24 14.70
CA ILE A 194 9.00 -21.82 16.09
C ILE A 194 9.27 -20.32 16.20
N GLY A 195 8.19 -19.52 16.21
CA GLY A 195 8.27 -18.06 16.26
C GLY A 195 8.24 -17.43 17.65
N ARG A 196 7.83 -18.18 18.69
CA ARG A 196 7.68 -17.66 20.07
C ARG A 196 8.09 -18.72 21.09
N SER A 197 8.77 -18.27 22.16
CA SER A 197 9.14 -19.08 23.32
C SER A 197 8.84 -18.30 24.60
N TRP A 198 8.56 -18.98 25.70
CA TRP A 198 8.53 -18.36 27.03
C TRP A 198 9.95 -17.91 27.40
N GLN A 199 10.12 -16.65 27.78
CA GLN A 199 11.42 -16.06 28.11
C GLN A 199 11.34 -15.34 29.45
N ASN A 200 12.44 -15.41 30.21
CA ASN A 200 12.62 -14.59 31.40
C ASN A 200 12.95 -13.15 30.95
N GLY A 201 12.38 -12.12 31.59
CA GLY A 201 12.57 -10.72 31.22
C GLY A 201 14.04 -10.26 31.21
N ASN A 202 14.91 -10.96 31.94
CA ASN A 202 16.34 -10.65 32.05
C ASN A 202 17.25 -11.55 31.20
N GLN A 203 16.72 -12.59 30.53
CA GLN A 203 17.51 -13.52 29.72
C GLN A 203 16.73 -13.97 28.48
N LYS A 204 17.27 -13.65 27.30
CA LYS A 204 16.76 -14.20 26.04
C LYS A 204 17.08 -15.69 25.99
N SER A 205 16.07 -16.51 25.72
CA SER A 205 16.30 -17.93 25.43
C SER A 205 17.08 -18.05 24.12
N VAL A 206 18.10 -18.92 24.09
CA VAL A 206 18.74 -19.30 22.83
C VAL A 206 17.73 -20.13 22.04
N LYS A 207 17.43 -19.73 20.80
CA LYS A 207 16.65 -20.59 19.87
C LYS A 207 17.42 -21.91 19.82
N ALA A 208 16.83 -23.02 20.25
CA ALA A 208 17.44 -24.32 19.99
C ALA A 208 17.77 -24.33 18.50
N ILE A 209 19.02 -24.60 18.13
CA ILE A 209 19.45 -24.70 16.72
C ILE A 209 18.83 -25.99 16.19
N LYS A 210 17.50 -26.02 16.05
CA LYS A 210 16.83 -26.94 15.16
C LYS A 210 17.08 -26.37 13.79
N THR A 211 17.85 -27.09 12.99
CA THR A 211 17.82 -26.88 11.54
C THR A 211 16.35 -26.96 11.13
N ASP A 212 15.87 -26.02 10.32
CA ASP A 212 14.45 -25.98 9.92
C ASP A 212 14.04 -27.26 9.14
N GLY A 213 15.01 -28.13 8.82
CA GLY A 213 14.83 -29.40 8.16
C GLY A 213 14.75 -29.22 6.65
N LYS A 214 14.14 -30.17 5.95
CA LYS A 214 13.89 -30.03 4.51
C LYS A 214 12.87 -28.90 4.25
N ARG A 215 13.06 -28.20 3.13
CA ARG A 215 12.10 -27.23 2.60
C ARG A 215 11.22 -27.90 1.55
N TYR A 216 9.92 -27.73 1.70
CA TYR A 216 8.91 -28.14 0.73
C TYR A 216 8.31 -26.89 0.10
N ILE A 217 8.22 -26.86 -1.22
CA ILE A 217 7.56 -25.80 -1.99
C ILE A 217 6.15 -26.30 -2.31
N ILE A 218 5.16 -25.50 -1.99
CA ILE A 218 3.75 -25.79 -2.23
C ILE A 218 3.28 -24.84 -3.32
N LEU A 219 2.61 -25.38 -4.34
CA LEU A 219 1.94 -24.64 -5.38
C LEU A 219 0.46 -25.04 -5.39
N HIS A 220 -0.43 -24.05 -5.48
CA HIS A 220 -1.86 -24.29 -5.59
C HIS A 220 -2.56 -23.08 -6.20
N ALA A 221 -3.83 -23.26 -6.54
CA ALA A 221 -4.71 -22.22 -7.03
C ALA A 221 -6.07 -22.28 -6.32
N GLY A 222 -6.71 -21.12 -6.17
CA GLY A 222 -8.05 -21.02 -5.58
C GLY A 222 -8.78 -19.78 -6.04
N ASN A 223 -10.08 -19.74 -5.75
CA ASN A 223 -10.97 -18.62 -6.02
C ASN A 223 -11.82 -18.31 -4.77
N GLU A 224 -12.81 -17.42 -4.89
CA GLU A 224 -13.67 -17.05 -3.76
C GLU A 224 -14.45 -18.22 -3.14
N ASN A 225 -14.62 -19.33 -3.86
CA ASN A 225 -15.34 -20.52 -3.41
C ASN A 225 -14.43 -21.56 -2.74
N GLY A 226 -13.11 -21.41 -2.82
CA GLY A 226 -12.16 -22.37 -2.26
C GLY A 226 -10.97 -22.64 -3.15
N PHE A 227 -10.19 -23.65 -2.76
CA PHE A 227 -9.13 -24.21 -3.59
C PHE A 227 -9.72 -24.95 -4.81
N ILE A 228 -9.02 -24.92 -5.94
CA ILE A 228 -9.38 -25.71 -7.12
C ILE A 228 -8.96 -27.16 -6.87
N GLU A 229 -9.93 -28.06 -6.72
CA GLU A 229 -9.68 -29.45 -6.38
C GLU A 229 -8.75 -30.15 -7.39
N GLY A 230 -7.71 -30.83 -6.88
CA GLY A 230 -6.73 -31.53 -7.71
C GLY A 230 -5.64 -30.65 -8.33
N SER A 231 -5.61 -29.35 -8.02
CA SER A 231 -4.53 -28.43 -8.46
C SER A 231 -3.40 -28.26 -7.44
N GLU A 232 -3.39 -29.05 -6.36
CA GLU A 232 -2.30 -29.00 -5.36
C GLU A 232 -1.04 -29.67 -5.89
N ALA A 233 0.13 -29.05 -5.66
CA ALA A 233 1.42 -29.65 -5.95
C ALA A 233 2.43 -29.36 -4.84
N ILE A 234 3.17 -30.38 -4.45
CA ILE A 234 4.25 -30.28 -3.46
C ILE A 234 5.56 -30.74 -4.09
N PHE A 235 6.55 -29.85 -4.07
CA PHE A 235 7.89 -30.07 -4.59
C PHE A 235 8.90 -30.13 -3.42
N SER A 236 9.83 -31.07 -3.47
CA SER A 236 10.90 -31.19 -2.49
C SER A 236 12.27 -31.14 -3.17
N SER A 237 13.27 -30.55 -2.50
CA SER A 237 14.65 -30.64 -2.98
C SER A 237 15.17 -32.06 -2.79
N LYS A 238 15.40 -32.79 -3.90
CA LYS A 238 16.05 -34.12 -4.01
C LYS A 238 15.17 -35.38 -3.79
N THR A 239 13.92 -35.42 -4.28
CA THR A 239 13.13 -36.67 -4.30
C THR A 239 13.21 -37.42 -5.62
N LYS A 240 13.43 -38.75 -5.52
CA LYS A 240 13.40 -39.75 -6.62
C LYS A 240 12.04 -40.48 -6.73
N LEU A 241 10.98 -39.98 -6.07
CA LEU A 241 9.68 -40.64 -6.05
C LEU A 241 8.68 -39.90 -6.95
N SER A 242 8.27 -40.59 -8.02
CA SER A 242 7.18 -40.28 -8.96
C SER A 242 7.32 -38.99 -9.77
N ASP A 243 6.93 -39.08 -11.05
CA ASP A 243 7.30 -38.20 -12.18
C ASP A 243 6.86 -36.73 -12.08
N TYR A 244 6.24 -36.31 -10.96
CA TYR A 244 5.75 -34.96 -10.71
C TYR A 244 6.31 -34.28 -9.44
N HIS A 245 7.18 -34.95 -8.67
CA HIS A 245 7.75 -34.40 -7.41
C HIS A 245 9.23 -34.03 -7.51
N GLY A 246 9.63 -33.55 -8.69
CA GLY A 246 10.96 -32.99 -8.92
C GLY A 246 11.17 -31.65 -8.20
N GLU A 247 12.33 -31.04 -8.41
CA GLU A 247 12.55 -29.65 -7.98
C GLU A 247 11.66 -28.70 -8.80
N MET A 248 11.13 -27.65 -8.17
CA MET A 248 10.34 -26.64 -8.88
C MET A 248 11.18 -26.01 -10.00
N ASN A 249 10.71 -26.13 -11.24
CA ASN A 249 11.37 -25.60 -12.43
C ASN A 249 10.33 -25.23 -13.49
N GLN A 250 10.79 -24.66 -14.60
CA GLN A 250 9.93 -24.16 -15.67
C GLN A 250 9.04 -25.26 -16.29
N ASP A 251 9.61 -26.45 -16.56
CA ASP A 251 8.88 -27.55 -17.20
C ASP A 251 7.85 -28.17 -16.27
N ASN A 252 8.19 -28.33 -14.99
CA ASN A 252 7.29 -28.85 -13.96
C ASN A 252 6.12 -27.89 -13.72
N PHE A 253 6.40 -26.58 -13.68
CA PHE A 253 5.35 -25.56 -13.59
C PHE A 253 4.42 -25.59 -14.81
N LEU A 254 4.96 -25.67 -16.02
CA LEU A 254 4.14 -25.74 -17.24
C LEU A 254 3.24 -26.98 -17.26
N LYS A 255 3.77 -28.15 -16.89
CA LYS A 255 2.98 -29.38 -16.78
C LYS A 255 1.87 -29.26 -15.75
N TRP A 256 2.17 -28.69 -14.58
CA TRP A 256 1.16 -28.41 -13.55
C TRP A 256 0.09 -27.44 -14.07
N PHE A 257 0.51 -26.32 -14.67
CA PHE A 257 -0.39 -25.30 -15.18
C PHE A 257 -1.34 -25.90 -16.22
N GLN A 258 -0.81 -26.65 -17.19
CA GLN A 258 -1.63 -27.28 -18.22
C GLN A 258 -2.56 -28.36 -17.65
N HIS A 259 -2.01 -29.37 -16.96
CA HIS A 259 -2.72 -30.62 -16.70
C HIS A 259 -3.42 -30.67 -15.33
N GLN A 260 -3.01 -29.83 -14.38
CA GLN A 260 -3.57 -29.81 -13.03
C GLN A 260 -4.37 -28.55 -12.73
N LEU A 261 -4.09 -27.44 -13.43
CA LEU A 261 -4.88 -26.22 -13.32
C LEU A 261 -5.88 -26.07 -14.48
N LEU A 262 -5.43 -25.86 -15.73
CA LEU A 262 -6.34 -25.51 -16.83
C LEU A 262 -7.40 -26.58 -17.10
N GLU A 263 -7.02 -27.86 -17.10
CA GLU A 263 -7.97 -28.98 -17.27
C GLU A 263 -9.03 -29.08 -16.16
N LYS A 264 -8.84 -28.39 -15.02
CA LYS A 264 -9.79 -28.36 -13.88
C LYS A 264 -10.67 -27.12 -13.86
N LEU A 265 -10.42 -26.14 -14.72
CA LEU A 265 -11.21 -24.91 -14.77
C LEU A 265 -12.44 -25.11 -15.67
N GLU A 266 -13.62 -25.17 -15.07
CA GLU A 266 -14.88 -25.42 -15.79
C GLU A 266 -15.43 -24.19 -16.53
N SER A 267 -14.95 -23.00 -16.18
CA SER A 267 -15.43 -21.73 -16.72
C SER A 267 -14.28 -20.83 -17.18
N PRO A 268 -14.53 -19.91 -18.14
CA PRO A 268 -13.56 -18.89 -18.51
C PRO A 268 -13.04 -18.19 -17.26
N SER A 269 -11.72 -18.20 -17.09
CA SER A 269 -11.09 -17.78 -15.84
C SER A 269 -10.01 -16.75 -16.10
N MET A 270 -9.92 -15.76 -15.22
CA MET A 270 -8.82 -14.80 -15.15
C MET A 270 -7.84 -15.30 -14.10
N ILE A 271 -6.73 -15.86 -14.57
CA ILE A 271 -5.69 -16.48 -13.76
C ILE A 271 -4.67 -15.41 -13.35
N ILE A 272 -4.57 -15.15 -12.06
CA ILE A 272 -3.70 -14.14 -11.46
C ILE A 272 -2.49 -14.83 -10.83
N LEU A 273 -1.30 -14.37 -11.24
CA LEU A 273 -0.02 -14.89 -10.77
C LEU A 273 1.07 -13.81 -10.75
N ASP A 274 2.19 -14.10 -10.11
CA ASP A 274 3.33 -13.18 -10.01
C ASP A 274 4.20 -13.16 -11.29
N ASN A 275 5.39 -12.53 -11.21
CA ASN A 275 6.34 -12.47 -12.33
C ASN A 275 7.57 -13.35 -12.09
N ALA A 276 7.46 -14.45 -11.35
CA ALA A 276 8.58 -15.36 -11.14
C ALA A 276 9.20 -15.81 -12.49
N PRO A 277 10.52 -16.05 -12.53
CA PRO A 277 11.20 -16.43 -13.78
C PRO A 277 10.61 -17.67 -14.45
N TYR A 278 10.10 -18.63 -13.67
CA TYR A 278 9.47 -19.84 -14.19
C TYR A 278 8.04 -19.63 -14.71
N HIS A 279 7.34 -18.57 -14.31
CA HIS A 279 6.08 -18.11 -14.92
C HIS A 279 6.27 -17.29 -16.21
N SER A 280 7.51 -16.92 -16.50
CA SER A 280 7.82 -15.86 -17.47
C SER A 280 8.57 -16.37 -18.69
N MET A 281 8.31 -17.61 -19.12
CA MET A 281 8.90 -18.17 -20.33
C MET A 281 8.43 -17.40 -21.55
N ILE A 282 9.37 -16.82 -22.29
CA ILE A 282 9.11 -16.00 -23.47
C ILE A 282 9.25 -16.85 -24.73
N LEU A 283 8.20 -16.87 -25.57
CA LEU A 283 8.21 -17.52 -26.88
C LEU A 283 9.03 -16.72 -27.89
N ASN A 284 8.76 -15.42 -27.99
CA ASN A 284 9.45 -14.52 -28.90
C ASN A 284 10.74 -13.94 -28.31
N LYS A 285 11.73 -14.82 -28.08
CA LYS A 285 13.03 -14.41 -27.54
C LYS A 285 13.69 -13.37 -28.44
N VAL A 286 14.15 -12.29 -27.82
CA VAL A 286 14.90 -11.23 -28.51
C VAL A 286 16.40 -11.39 -28.29
N PRO A 287 17.23 -10.95 -29.24
CA PRO A 287 18.67 -11.13 -29.11
C PRO A 287 19.25 -10.42 -27.90
N ASN A 288 20.26 -11.03 -27.29
CA ASN A 288 21.00 -10.50 -26.15
C ASN A 288 22.51 -10.76 -26.31
N ASN A 289 23.32 -10.35 -25.34
CA ASN A 289 24.77 -10.51 -25.39
C ASN A 289 25.25 -11.97 -25.56
N ALA A 290 24.43 -12.97 -25.20
CA ALA A 290 24.77 -14.38 -25.39
C ALA A 290 24.55 -14.88 -26.84
N TRP A 291 23.77 -14.19 -27.66
CA TRP A 291 23.49 -14.62 -29.04
C TRP A 291 24.71 -14.46 -29.94
N THR A 292 24.85 -15.31 -30.95
CA THR A 292 25.90 -15.16 -31.98
C THR A 292 25.57 -14.00 -32.91
N LYS A 293 26.59 -13.43 -33.59
CA LYS A 293 26.38 -12.36 -34.60
C LYS A 293 25.37 -12.81 -35.66
N LYS A 294 25.50 -14.04 -36.16
CA LYS A 294 24.60 -14.63 -37.15
C LYS A 294 23.16 -14.70 -36.65
N ASN A 295 22.91 -15.21 -35.45
CA ASN A 295 21.56 -15.30 -34.91
C ASN A 295 20.91 -13.91 -34.73
N ILE A 296 21.71 -12.87 -34.43
CA ILE A 296 21.20 -11.48 -34.36
C ILE A 296 20.82 -10.98 -35.77
N GLN A 297 21.64 -11.25 -36.79
CA GLN A 297 21.36 -10.90 -38.19
C GLN A 297 20.11 -11.65 -38.71
N ASP A 298 19.99 -12.94 -38.41
CA ASP A 298 18.84 -13.77 -38.79
C ASP A 298 17.56 -13.22 -38.14
N TRP A 299 17.62 -12.81 -36.85
CA TRP A 299 16.49 -12.18 -36.17
C TRP A 299 16.11 -10.84 -36.80
N LEU A 300 17.08 -9.97 -37.09
CA LEU A 300 16.82 -8.67 -37.75
C LEU A 300 16.20 -8.87 -39.13
N THR A 301 16.70 -9.84 -39.90
CA THR A 301 16.17 -10.20 -41.22
C THR A 301 14.73 -10.70 -41.11
N ASN A 302 14.44 -11.61 -40.18
CA ASN A 302 13.09 -12.15 -39.96
C ASN A 302 12.08 -11.07 -39.51
N GLN A 303 12.54 -10.03 -38.82
CA GLN A 303 11.71 -8.87 -38.43
C GLN A 303 11.65 -7.78 -39.52
N ASN A 304 12.29 -7.99 -40.68
CA ASN A 304 12.43 -7.01 -41.76
C ASN A 304 13.10 -5.69 -41.30
N ILE A 305 14.07 -5.77 -40.39
CA ILE A 305 14.82 -4.61 -39.88
C ILE A 305 16.11 -4.47 -40.68
N PRO A 306 16.37 -3.32 -41.32
CA PRO A 306 17.59 -3.12 -42.10
C PRO A 306 18.84 -3.03 -41.22
N PHE A 307 19.93 -3.66 -41.66
CA PHE A 307 21.26 -3.56 -41.05
C PHE A 307 22.36 -3.75 -42.10
N LEU A 308 23.57 -3.30 -41.80
CA LEU A 308 24.74 -3.53 -42.67
C LEU A 308 25.47 -4.81 -42.25
N ASN A 309 25.81 -5.67 -43.21
CA ASN A 309 26.51 -6.94 -42.94
C ASN A 309 27.89 -6.76 -42.26
N THR A 310 28.50 -5.60 -42.45
CA THR A 310 29.78 -5.20 -41.85
C THR A 310 29.65 -4.87 -40.36
N MET A 311 28.46 -4.57 -39.85
CA MET A 311 28.27 -4.16 -38.46
C MET A 311 28.79 -5.19 -37.47
N PHE A 312 29.47 -4.73 -36.42
CA PHE A 312 29.91 -5.55 -35.31
C PHE A 312 28.71 -6.00 -34.46
N LYS A 313 28.91 -7.06 -33.66
CA LYS A 313 27.86 -7.62 -32.80
C LYS A 313 27.25 -6.57 -31.86
N THR A 314 28.07 -5.67 -31.32
CA THR A 314 27.65 -4.57 -30.45
C THR A 314 26.76 -3.56 -31.18
N GLU A 315 27.10 -3.23 -32.42
CA GLU A 315 26.31 -2.33 -33.27
C GLU A 315 24.95 -2.97 -33.63
N LEU A 316 24.93 -4.24 -34.00
CA LEU A 316 23.69 -4.98 -34.25
C LEU A 316 22.81 -5.05 -32.99
N LEU A 317 23.40 -5.31 -31.82
CA LEU A 317 22.67 -5.32 -30.54
C LEU A 317 22.11 -3.93 -30.17
N SER A 318 22.72 -2.84 -30.63
CA SER A 318 22.19 -1.48 -30.39
C SER A 318 20.88 -1.20 -31.15
N ILE A 319 20.59 -1.96 -32.21
CA ILE A 319 19.36 -1.84 -33.02
C ILE A 319 18.17 -2.52 -32.32
N VAL A 320 18.43 -3.60 -31.58
CA VAL A 320 17.41 -4.48 -30.98
C VAL A 320 16.45 -3.75 -30.02
N PRO A 321 16.88 -2.87 -29.09
CA PRO A 321 15.98 -2.22 -28.13
C PRO A 321 14.85 -1.39 -28.77
N ARG A 322 15.11 -0.77 -29.93
CA ARG A 322 14.14 0.10 -30.62
C ARG A 322 13.09 -0.68 -31.40
N ASN A 323 13.35 -1.95 -31.71
CA ASN A 323 12.51 -2.79 -32.55
C ASN A 323 11.98 -4.02 -31.79
N LYS A 324 11.91 -3.91 -30.46
CA LYS A 324 11.54 -5.03 -29.61
C LYS A 324 10.01 -5.24 -29.67
N PRO A 325 9.52 -6.41 -30.14
CA PRO A 325 8.09 -6.70 -30.06
C PRO A 325 7.64 -6.86 -28.60
N PRO A 326 6.33 -6.70 -28.31
CA PRO A 326 5.73 -7.07 -27.03
C PRO A 326 6.09 -8.51 -26.67
N LYS A 327 6.37 -8.80 -25.40
CA LYS A 327 6.71 -10.16 -24.98
C LYS A 327 5.47 -11.06 -25.06
N ILE A 328 5.63 -12.23 -25.65
CA ILE A 328 4.62 -13.28 -25.69
C ILE A 328 5.10 -14.39 -24.74
N TYR A 329 4.26 -14.72 -23.78
CA TYR A 329 4.58 -15.71 -22.75
C TYR A 329 3.88 -17.03 -23.04
N VAL A 330 4.59 -18.14 -22.81
CA VAL A 330 4.08 -19.49 -23.06
C VAL A 330 2.77 -19.74 -22.31
N ILE A 331 2.71 -19.34 -21.04
CA ILE A 331 1.52 -19.56 -20.19
C ILE A 331 0.33 -18.71 -20.61
N ASP A 332 0.58 -17.52 -21.17
CA ASP A 332 -0.47 -16.61 -21.62
C ASP A 332 -1.17 -17.24 -22.85
N GLU A 333 -0.40 -17.73 -23.82
CA GLU A 333 -0.91 -18.47 -24.99
C GLU A 333 -1.63 -19.76 -24.59
N LEU A 334 -1.06 -20.51 -23.65
CA LEU A 334 -1.63 -21.78 -23.19
C LEU A 334 -2.97 -21.55 -22.48
N ALA A 335 -3.07 -20.52 -21.64
CA ALA A 335 -4.32 -20.14 -21.01
C ALA A 335 -5.37 -19.72 -22.05
N GLU A 336 -4.98 -18.91 -23.04
CA GLU A 336 -5.88 -18.43 -24.10
C GLU A 336 -6.42 -19.58 -24.97
N GLN A 337 -5.57 -20.56 -25.31
CA GLN A 337 -5.98 -21.77 -26.03
C GLN A 337 -7.03 -22.60 -25.28
N HIS A 338 -7.07 -22.50 -23.95
CA HIS A 338 -8.04 -23.17 -23.09
C HIS A 338 -9.22 -22.26 -22.70
N GLY A 339 -9.34 -21.05 -23.28
CA GLY A 339 -10.43 -20.12 -23.00
C GLY A 339 -10.27 -19.31 -21.71
N HIS A 340 -9.06 -19.25 -21.17
CA HIS A 340 -8.72 -18.47 -19.97
C HIS A 340 -7.81 -17.28 -20.32
N ARG A 341 -7.62 -16.37 -19.37
CA ARG A 341 -6.74 -15.21 -19.53
C ARG A 341 -5.82 -15.06 -18.35
N VAL A 342 -4.56 -14.69 -18.59
CA VAL A 342 -3.58 -14.40 -17.53
C VAL A 342 -3.55 -12.92 -17.19
N LEU A 343 -3.49 -12.59 -15.90
CA LEU A 343 -3.24 -11.24 -15.40
C LEU A 343 -2.08 -11.26 -14.38
N ARG A 344 -0.94 -10.66 -14.74
CA ARG A 344 0.27 -10.66 -13.92
C ARG A 344 0.22 -9.58 -12.84
N LEU A 345 0.54 -9.95 -11.60
CA LEU A 345 0.64 -9.02 -10.47
C LEU A 345 1.77 -8.00 -10.70
N PRO A 346 1.60 -6.74 -10.28
CA PRO A 346 2.69 -5.78 -10.31
C PRO A 346 3.85 -6.23 -9.40
N PRO A 347 5.12 -5.98 -9.78
CA PRO A 347 6.25 -6.28 -8.91
C PRO A 347 6.08 -5.66 -7.53
N TYR A 348 6.37 -6.41 -6.47
CA TYR A 348 6.25 -5.99 -5.06
C TYR A 348 4.82 -5.75 -4.53
N HIS A 349 3.79 -6.14 -5.28
CA HIS A 349 2.39 -5.96 -4.91
C HIS A 349 1.66 -7.29 -4.63
N CYS A 350 2.27 -8.17 -3.85
CA CYS A 350 1.61 -9.42 -3.40
C CYS A 350 0.34 -9.17 -2.57
N ILE A 351 0.15 -7.95 -2.05
CA ILE A 351 -1.10 -7.51 -1.41
C ILE A 351 -2.32 -7.60 -2.34
N PHE A 352 -2.12 -7.66 -3.65
CA PHE A 352 -3.18 -7.87 -4.63
C PHE A 352 -3.49 -9.35 -4.91
N ASN A 353 -2.86 -10.28 -4.17
CA ASN A 353 -3.07 -11.71 -4.30
C ASN A 353 -3.67 -12.29 -3.00
N PRO A 354 -4.96 -12.70 -2.97
CA PRO A 354 -5.60 -13.19 -1.75
C PRO A 354 -5.05 -14.53 -1.26
N ILE A 355 -4.46 -15.35 -2.14
CA ILE A 355 -3.86 -16.63 -1.74
C ILE A 355 -2.72 -16.46 -0.72
N GLU A 356 -2.07 -15.28 -0.68
CA GLU A 356 -1.05 -14.95 0.32
C GLU A 356 -1.63 -14.91 1.75
N LEU A 357 -2.87 -14.45 1.90
CA LEU A 357 -3.60 -14.49 3.19
C LEU A 357 -3.96 -15.93 3.55
N ILE A 358 -4.37 -16.72 2.56
CA ILE A 358 -4.68 -18.14 2.71
C ILE A 358 -3.45 -18.94 3.15
N TRP A 359 -2.29 -18.65 2.56
CA TRP A 359 -0.99 -19.16 3.00
C TRP A 359 -0.68 -18.78 4.43
N GLY A 360 -0.97 -17.55 4.85
CA GLY A 360 -0.82 -17.12 6.24
C GLY A 360 -1.63 -17.99 7.21
N ILE A 361 -2.87 -18.31 6.85
CA ILE A 361 -3.79 -19.15 7.63
C ILE A 361 -3.27 -20.58 7.71
N ALA A 362 -3.05 -21.24 6.56
CA ALA A 362 -2.63 -22.63 6.49
C ALA A 362 -1.26 -22.84 7.18
N LYS A 363 -0.29 -21.96 6.94
CA LYS A 363 1.01 -21.97 7.65
C LYS A 363 0.84 -21.75 9.15
N GLY A 364 -0.12 -20.93 9.56
CA GLY A 364 -0.44 -20.72 10.95
C GLY A 364 -0.90 -22.00 11.64
N TYR A 365 -1.76 -22.78 10.97
CA TYR A 365 -2.19 -24.09 11.47
C TYR A 365 -1.03 -25.09 11.46
N TYR A 366 -0.34 -25.25 10.32
CA TYR A 366 0.78 -26.18 10.15
C TYR A 366 1.84 -25.98 11.24
N ASN A 367 2.32 -24.75 11.44
CA ASN A 367 3.39 -24.48 12.41
C ASN A 367 2.99 -24.70 13.88
N ARG A 368 1.70 -24.70 14.20
CA ARG A 368 1.21 -25.01 15.55
C ARG A 368 1.14 -26.51 15.84
N HIS A 369 0.99 -27.33 14.80
CA HIS A 369 0.67 -28.75 14.94
C HIS A 369 1.75 -29.69 14.39
N ILE A 370 2.68 -29.20 13.57
CA ILE A 370 3.78 -30.01 13.05
C ILE A 370 4.62 -30.59 14.19
N GLY A 371 4.98 -31.88 14.07
CA GLY A 371 5.62 -32.66 15.13
C GLY A 371 4.66 -33.42 16.04
N ARG A 372 3.32 -33.25 15.90
CA ARG A 372 2.32 -34.06 16.61
C ARG A 372 2.45 -35.55 16.28
N ASP A 373 2.52 -35.86 14.99
CA ASP A 373 2.50 -37.23 14.47
C ASP A 373 3.89 -37.71 13.99
N GLY A 374 4.91 -36.85 14.15
CA GLY A 374 6.24 -37.02 13.59
C GLY A 374 6.63 -35.87 12.67
N ASN A 375 7.85 -35.97 12.12
CA ASN A 375 8.43 -35.02 11.16
C ASN A 375 8.94 -35.73 9.91
N SER A 376 8.43 -36.92 9.57
CA SER A 376 8.75 -37.54 8.30
C SER A 376 8.12 -36.73 7.15
N GLU A 377 8.55 -36.98 5.92
CA GLU A 377 7.99 -36.30 4.74
C GLU A 377 6.49 -36.55 4.60
N LYS A 378 6.06 -37.79 4.85
CA LYS A 378 4.65 -38.16 4.88
C LYS A 378 3.91 -37.37 5.97
N ASP A 379 4.42 -37.33 7.19
CA ASP A 379 3.78 -36.61 8.30
C ASP A 379 3.65 -35.10 7.99
N CYS A 380 4.64 -34.53 7.30
CA CYS A 380 4.60 -33.14 6.86
C CYS A 380 3.49 -32.91 5.83
N PHE A 381 3.31 -33.82 4.86
CA PHE A 381 2.29 -33.71 3.83
C PHE A 381 0.89 -33.93 4.39
N ASP A 382 0.73 -34.95 5.26
CA ASP A 382 -0.54 -35.22 5.94
C ASP A 382 -0.95 -34.01 6.81
N MET A 383 -0.01 -33.42 7.56
CA MET A 383 -0.25 -32.21 8.35
C MET A 383 -0.55 -30.98 7.49
N TRP A 384 0.09 -30.85 6.33
CA TRP A 384 -0.20 -29.76 5.40
C TRP A 384 -1.60 -29.89 4.79
N ASN A 385 -1.99 -31.11 4.41
CA ASN A 385 -3.33 -31.41 3.90
C ASN A 385 -4.40 -31.13 4.96
N GLU A 386 -4.16 -31.51 6.22
CA GLU A 386 -5.02 -31.11 7.35
C GLU A 386 -5.11 -29.59 7.47
N ALA A 387 -3.98 -28.87 7.35
CA ALA A 387 -3.98 -27.41 7.38
C ALA A 387 -4.80 -26.78 6.25
N LEU A 388 -4.72 -27.32 5.02
CA LEU A 388 -5.52 -26.87 3.89
C LEU A 388 -7.03 -27.09 4.12
N GLN A 389 -7.41 -28.21 4.72
CA GLN A 389 -8.82 -28.50 5.06
C GLN A 389 -9.41 -27.52 6.08
N THR A 390 -8.57 -26.83 6.88
CA THR A 390 -9.06 -25.77 7.78
C THR A 390 -9.43 -24.48 7.06
N VAL A 391 -9.02 -24.32 5.80
CA VAL A 391 -9.34 -23.14 4.99
C VAL A 391 -10.73 -23.32 4.40
N THR A 392 -11.70 -22.61 4.95
CA THR A 392 -13.09 -22.65 4.49
C THR A 392 -13.33 -21.71 3.29
N PRO A 393 -14.40 -21.92 2.50
CA PRO A 393 -14.83 -20.98 1.46
C PRO A 393 -15.05 -19.55 1.98
N ASP A 394 -15.59 -19.38 3.19
CA ASP A 394 -15.78 -18.06 3.80
C ASP A 394 -14.45 -17.33 4.05
N MET A 395 -13.39 -18.07 4.38
CA MET A 395 -12.05 -17.50 4.57
C MET A 395 -11.45 -17.07 3.22
N TRP A 396 -11.68 -17.83 2.16
CA TRP A 396 -11.37 -17.43 0.79
C TRP A 396 -12.11 -16.16 0.37
N LYS A 397 -13.44 -16.14 0.51
CA LYS A 397 -14.27 -14.98 0.19
C LYS A 397 -13.86 -13.72 0.95
N ASN A 398 -13.54 -13.86 2.25
CA ASN A 398 -13.04 -12.75 3.05
C ASN A 398 -11.66 -12.26 2.60
N SER A 399 -10.77 -13.17 2.19
CA SER A 399 -9.44 -12.83 1.68
C SER A 399 -9.53 -12.11 0.34
N VAL A 400 -10.37 -12.59 -0.58
CA VAL A 400 -10.65 -11.94 -1.87
C VAL A 400 -11.21 -10.53 -1.63
N ARG A 401 -12.23 -10.40 -0.77
CA ARG A 401 -12.83 -9.10 -0.44
C ARG A 401 -11.82 -8.12 0.15
N HIS A 402 -10.93 -8.57 1.05
CA HIS A 402 -9.89 -7.73 1.61
C HIS A 402 -8.94 -7.21 0.51
N THR A 403 -8.49 -8.11 -0.35
CA THR A 403 -7.60 -7.79 -1.46
C THR A 403 -8.25 -6.83 -2.46
N GLU A 404 -9.53 -7.02 -2.79
CA GLU A 404 -10.29 -6.12 -3.65
C GLU A 404 -10.43 -4.71 -3.06
N GLN A 405 -10.63 -4.61 -1.74
CA GLN A 405 -10.64 -3.31 -1.06
C GLN A 405 -9.28 -2.60 -1.17
N GLU A 406 -8.17 -3.34 -1.08
CA GLU A 406 -6.85 -2.75 -1.31
C GLU A 406 -6.69 -2.33 -2.78
N ILE A 407 -7.03 -3.17 -3.76
CA ILE A 407 -7.00 -2.83 -5.19
C ILE A 407 -7.80 -1.55 -5.45
N PHE A 408 -9.01 -1.42 -4.89
CA PHE A 408 -9.85 -0.24 -5.01
C PHE A 408 -9.20 1.01 -4.43
N LYS A 409 -8.64 0.94 -3.21
CA LYS A 409 -7.91 2.07 -2.59
C LYS A 409 -6.75 2.54 -3.45
N TRP A 410 -6.00 1.60 -4.04
CA TRP A 410 -4.88 1.93 -4.92
C TRP A 410 -5.37 2.56 -6.22
N TYR A 411 -6.45 2.06 -6.81
CA TYR A 411 -7.04 2.64 -8.02
C TYR A 411 -7.53 4.07 -7.80
N GLU A 412 -8.28 4.33 -6.71
CA GLU A 412 -8.76 5.68 -6.38
C GLU A 412 -7.62 6.65 -6.13
N ARG A 413 -6.53 6.17 -5.50
CA ARG A 413 -5.33 6.97 -5.30
C ARG A 413 -4.74 7.44 -6.64
N GLU A 414 -4.56 6.54 -7.61
CA GLU A 414 -4.02 6.91 -8.92
C GLU A 414 -4.96 7.86 -9.68
N ARG A 415 -6.28 7.64 -9.60
CA ARG A 415 -7.29 8.53 -10.19
C ARG A 415 -7.19 9.97 -9.67
N ILE A 416 -6.88 10.14 -8.37
CA ILE A 416 -6.67 11.46 -7.77
C ILE A 416 -5.38 12.12 -8.25
N PHE A 417 -4.31 11.34 -8.47
CA PHE A 417 -3.04 11.87 -8.99
C PHE A 417 -3.15 12.29 -10.46
N ASP A 418 -3.88 11.56 -11.29
CA ASP A 418 -4.13 11.92 -12.70
C ASP A 418 -5.03 13.17 -12.82
N GLY A 419 -5.90 13.42 -11.83
CA GLY A 419 -6.87 14.51 -11.84
C GLY A 419 -6.41 15.84 -11.23
N ARG A 420 -5.16 15.95 -10.77
CA ARG A 420 -4.60 17.20 -10.24
C ARG A 420 -3.48 17.71 -11.15
N ASP A 421 -3.63 18.93 -11.65
CA ASP A 421 -2.47 19.71 -12.07
C ASP A 421 -1.62 19.99 -10.82
N ILE A 422 -0.57 19.18 -10.63
CA ILE A 422 0.43 19.47 -9.62
C ILE A 422 1.25 20.63 -10.18
N GLU A 423 0.96 21.85 -9.70
CA GLU A 423 1.77 23.02 -10.05
C GLU A 423 3.25 22.73 -9.76
N PRO A 424 4.15 22.95 -10.74
CA PRO A 424 5.57 22.72 -10.53
C PRO A 424 6.05 23.62 -9.40
N LEU A 425 6.76 23.03 -8.45
CA LEU A 425 7.32 23.74 -7.31
C LEU A 425 8.48 24.62 -7.80
N ILE A 426 8.20 25.88 -8.10
CA ILE A 426 9.23 26.87 -8.43
C ILE A 426 9.97 27.21 -7.13
N ILE A 427 11.16 26.65 -6.96
CA ILE A 427 12.08 27.09 -5.91
C ILE A 427 12.80 28.31 -6.46
N ASN A 428 12.31 29.51 -6.11
CA ASN A 428 13.09 30.72 -6.32
C ASN A 428 14.27 30.71 -5.36
N PHE A 429 15.44 30.34 -5.89
CA PHE A 429 16.73 30.61 -5.27
C PHE A 429 17.16 32.03 -5.65
N GLU A 430 16.49 33.03 -5.12
CA GLU A 430 17.08 34.37 -5.05
C GLU A 430 17.20 34.74 -3.58
N SER A 431 18.47 34.92 -3.23
CA SER A 431 19.04 35.20 -1.92
C SER A 431 18.48 36.46 -1.29
N ASP A 432 18.45 36.43 0.03
CA ASP A 432 18.36 37.59 0.90
C ASP A 432 19.31 38.72 0.42
N GLU A 433 18.76 39.88 0.09
CA GLU A 433 19.44 41.16 0.28
C GLU A 433 18.46 42.14 0.94
N ASP A 434 18.73 42.41 2.22
CA ASP A 434 18.21 43.55 2.96
C ASP A 434 18.52 44.86 2.21
N SER A 435 17.51 45.73 2.06
CA SER A 435 17.77 47.18 2.11
C SER A 435 16.50 47.93 2.53
N ASP A 436 16.56 48.46 3.75
CA ASP A 436 15.73 49.58 4.21
C ASP A 436 15.76 50.74 3.21
N SER A 437 14.58 51.28 2.89
CA SER A 437 14.44 52.66 2.41
C SER A 437 13.09 53.21 2.82
N ASP A 438 13.11 53.97 3.91
CA ASP A 438 12.10 54.96 4.26
C ASP A 438 11.78 55.90 3.07
N SER A 439 10.51 56.12 2.79
CA SER A 439 10.02 57.43 2.36
C SER A 439 8.53 57.56 2.71
N ALA A 440 8.30 58.39 3.71
CA ALA A 440 7.01 58.97 4.03
C ALA A 440 6.51 59.87 2.89
N GLU A 441 5.21 59.91 2.70
CA GLU A 441 4.50 61.15 2.35
C GLU A 441 3.01 61.05 2.70
N GLU A 442 2.44 62.23 2.90
CA GLU A 442 1.46 62.55 3.92
C GLU A 442 0.00 62.41 3.48
N ARG A 443 -0.84 62.45 4.51
CA ARG A 443 -2.29 62.61 4.44
C ARG A 443 -2.63 63.93 3.76
N ASN A 444 -3.61 63.91 2.85
CA ASN A 444 -4.40 65.08 2.53
C ASN A 444 -5.74 64.98 3.25
N SER A 445 -6.08 66.04 3.98
CA SER A 445 -7.36 66.77 3.95
C SER A 445 -7.72 67.30 5.34
N ASP A 446 -7.67 68.63 5.45
CA ASP A 446 -8.54 69.55 6.21
C ASP A 446 -9.23 69.07 7.50
#